data_AF-A0AAV5PC42-F1
#
_entry.id   AF-A0AAV5PC42-F1
#
_cell.length_a   1.000
_cell.length_b   1.000
_cell.length_c   1.000
_cell.angle_alpha   90.00
_cell.angle_beta   90.00
_cell.angle_gamma   90.00
#
_symmetry.space_group_name_H-M   'P 1'
#
loop_
_entity.id
_entity.type
_entity.pdbx_description
1 polymer ?
#
loop_
_entity_poly.entity_id
_entity_poly.type
_entity_poly.pdbx_seq_one_letter_code
_entity_poly.pdbx_strand_id
1 'polypeptide(L)'
;MGGAAFLGSGCMTAVTTTVKGVTTTSFQLAGMGDVINTMLTAAVAVLFIKWVGNRFGSLGIVFFPILAGTGVGFLGSLTKPYVSLVTTAIGDVINTFTKLAPYPMCILIAMSFAIGLAGMGSAAAGFGLASTAAFLFWATLKVDKPGVQVAIFLGVIKMMMPNFLRYPVIGIPIALTAAISTLSVPILGMQGTPASGGFGLIGAVSPLAAYNAGFYNVLVLVIVWVVVPFAVGYLMKKIFVDWTKICKPEYFISPAR
;
A
#
# COMPACT_ATOMS: atom_id res chain seq x y z
N MET A 1 -8.59 -5.28 14.34
CA MET A 1 -8.70 -4.55 13.06
C MET A 1 -8.09 -5.32 11.90
N GLY A 2 -6.79 -5.64 11.93
CA GLY A 2 -6.09 -6.30 10.81
C GLY A 2 -6.75 -7.60 10.33
N GLY A 3 -7.07 -8.54 11.22
CA GLY A 3 -7.72 -9.79 10.83
C GLY A 3 -9.13 -9.64 10.24
N ALA A 4 -9.92 -8.67 10.71
CA ALA A 4 -11.25 -8.36 10.20
C ALA A 4 -11.20 -7.74 8.80
N ALA A 5 -10.29 -6.78 8.62
CA ALA A 5 -10.05 -6.14 7.33
C ALA A 5 -9.48 -7.14 6.31
N PHE A 6 -8.61 -8.05 6.77
CA PHE A 6 -8.10 -9.14 5.95
C PHE A 6 -9.24 -10.06 5.50
N LEU A 7 -10.05 -10.61 6.40
CA LEU A 7 -11.18 -11.47 6.03
C LEU A 7 -12.21 -10.75 5.14
N GLY A 8 -12.60 -9.53 5.51
CA GLY A 8 -13.57 -8.72 4.75
C GLY A 8 -13.05 -8.21 3.41
N SER A 9 -11.73 -8.11 3.22
CA SER A 9 -11.14 -7.82 1.90
C SER A 9 -11.59 -8.84 0.84
N GLY A 10 -11.87 -10.07 1.29
CA GLY A 10 -12.13 -11.20 0.42
C GLY A 10 -10.86 -11.81 -0.17
N CYS A 11 -9.70 -11.60 0.47
CA CYS A 11 -8.44 -12.28 0.17
C CYS A 11 -8.50 -13.78 0.47
N MET A 12 -9.29 -14.20 1.47
CA MET A 12 -9.55 -15.62 1.74
C MET A 12 -10.76 -16.07 0.93
N THR A 13 -10.52 -16.85 -0.12
CA THR A 13 -11.58 -17.44 -0.94
C THR A 13 -11.59 -18.94 -0.70
N ALA A 14 -12.77 -19.49 -0.39
CA ALA A 14 -12.98 -20.93 -0.35
C ALA A 14 -12.99 -21.42 -1.80
N VAL A 15 -11.85 -21.96 -2.26
CA VAL A 15 -11.72 -22.54 -3.59
C VAL A 15 -11.90 -24.04 -3.45
N THR A 16 -12.92 -24.57 -4.12
CA THR A 16 -13.14 -26.01 -4.22
C THR A 16 -12.07 -26.59 -5.14
N THR A 17 -10.96 -27.06 -4.56
CA THR A 17 -9.92 -27.76 -5.34
C THR A 17 -10.19 -29.25 -5.27
N THR A 18 -10.42 -29.84 -6.44
CA THR A 18 -10.53 -31.30 -6.60
C THR A 18 -9.11 -31.86 -6.72
N VAL A 19 -8.52 -32.25 -5.59
CA VAL A 19 -7.26 -33.01 -5.60
C VAL A 19 -7.62 -34.50 -5.53
N LYS A 20 -7.34 -35.24 -6.60
CA LYS A 20 -7.61 -36.69 -6.72
C LYS A 20 -9.08 -37.12 -6.51
N GLY A 21 -10.03 -36.42 -7.15
CA GLY A 21 -11.43 -36.87 -7.21
C GLY A 21 -12.25 -36.67 -5.92
N VAL A 22 -11.70 -35.99 -4.91
CA VAL A 22 -12.44 -35.57 -3.70
C VAL A 22 -12.50 -34.05 -3.67
N THR A 23 -13.71 -33.50 -3.61
CA THR A 23 -13.98 -32.06 -3.50
C THR A 23 -13.66 -31.60 -2.08
N THR A 24 -12.45 -31.11 -1.85
CA THR A 24 -12.07 -30.47 -0.58
C THR A 24 -12.16 -28.95 -0.73
N THR A 25 -12.91 -28.32 0.18
CA THR A 25 -13.00 -26.87 0.28
C THR A 25 -11.70 -26.33 0.87
N SER A 26 -10.71 -26.06 0.02
CA SER A 26 -9.44 -25.45 0.45
C SER A 26 -9.63 -23.94 0.62
N PHE A 27 -9.26 -23.41 1.79
CA PHE A 27 -9.14 -21.96 1.95
C PHE A 27 -7.83 -21.51 1.31
N GLN A 28 -7.92 -20.89 0.13
CA GLN A 28 -6.76 -20.29 -0.52
C GLN A 28 -6.81 -18.77 -0.34
N LEU A 29 -5.64 -18.18 -0.10
CA LEU A 29 -5.46 -16.74 -0.23
C LEU A 29 -5.45 -16.41 -1.73
N ALA A 30 -6.60 -16.00 -2.26
CA ALA A 30 -6.77 -15.54 -3.63
C ALA A 30 -6.66 -14.02 -3.69
N GLY A 31 -5.42 -13.51 -3.75
CA GLY A 31 -5.13 -12.08 -3.85
C GLY A 31 -5.36 -11.31 -2.55
N MET A 32 -5.35 -9.98 -2.65
CA MET A 32 -5.36 -9.05 -1.50
C MET A 32 -6.76 -8.54 -1.13
N GLY A 33 -7.76 -8.81 -1.97
CA GLY A 33 -9.12 -8.29 -1.79
C GLY A 33 -9.31 -6.85 -2.26
N ASP A 34 -10.51 -6.31 -2.08
CA ASP A 34 -10.88 -4.95 -2.51
C ASP A 34 -10.47 -3.91 -1.47
N VAL A 35 -9.63 -2.94 -1.86
CA VAL A 35 -9.09 -1.91 -0.97
C VAL A 35 -10.20 -1.03 -0.36
N ILE A 36 -11.20 -0.62 -1.12
CA ILE A 36 -12.31 0.19 -0.61
C ILE A 36 -13.11 -0.63 0.41
N ASN A 37 -13.38 -1.91 0.11
CA ASN A 37 -14.09 -2.79 1.02
C ASN A 37 -13.31 -3.06 2.31
N THR A 38 -11.96 -3.11 2.25
CA THR A 38 -11.14 -3.19 3.47
C THR A 38 -11.24 -1.94 4.32
N MET A 39 -11.29 -0.75 3.70
CA MET A 39 -11.45 0.51 4.42
C MET A 39 -12.82 0.59 5.09
N LEU A 40 -13.87 0.18 4.37
CA LEU A 40 -15.23 0.12 4.91
C LEU A 40 -15.32 -0.90 6.07
N THR A 41 -14.82 -2.11 5.86
CA THR A 41 -14.82 -3.17 6.89
C THR A 41 -14.01 -2.74 8.12
N ALA A 42 -12.87 -2.07 7.93
CA ALA A 42 -12.10 -1.51 9.03
C ALA A 42 -12.85 -0.40 9.77
N ALA A 43 -13.55 0.49 9.06
CA ALA A 43 -14.36 1.54 9.67
C ALA A 43 -15.51 0.96 10.51
N VAL A 44 -16.24 -0.03 9.97
CA VAL A 44 -17.28 -0.77 10.71
C VAL A 44 -16.69 -1.49 11.91
N ALA A 45 -15.49 -2.07 11.79
CA ALA A 45 -14.81 -2.74 12.90
C ALA A 45 -14.41 -1.76 14.01
N VAL A 46 -13.96 -0.55 13.67
CA VAL A 46 -13.67 0.52 14.64
C VAL A 46 -14.94 0.97 15.35
N LEU A 47 -16.04 1.19 14.62
CA LEU A 47 -17.32 1.57 15.20
C LEU A 47 -17.85 0.47 16.14
N PHE A 48 -17.77 -0.78 15.71
CA PHE A 48 -18.18 -1.93 16.51
C PHE A 48 -17.36 -2.05 17.79
N ILE A 49 -16.03 -1.89 17.71
CA ILE A 49 -15.15 -1.94 18.90
C ILE A 49 -15.41 -0.74 19.83
N LYS A 50 -15.67 0.47 19.32
CA LYS A 50 -16.07 1.60 20.17
C LYS A 50 -17.42 1.35 20.87
N TRP A 51 -18.37 0.72 20.20
CA TRP A 51 -19.70 0.43 20.76
C TRP A 51 -19.66 -0.66 21.84
N VAL A 52 -18.83 -1.70 21.66
CA VAL A 52 -18.67 -2.80 22.63
C VAL A 52 -17.65 -2.46 23.72
N GLY A 53 -16.72 -1.55 23.45
CA GLY A 53 -15.55 -1.18 24.26
C GLY A 53 -15.81 -0.88 25.74
N ASN A 54 -16.96 -0.29 26.06
CA ASN A 54 -17.29 0.07 27.44
C ASN A 54 -17.87 -1.08 28.28
N ARG A 55 -18.17 -2.26 27.69
CA ARG A 55 -18.83 -3.37 28.39
C ARG A 55 -17.93 -4.56 28.75
N PHE A 56 -16.78 -4.70 28.11
CA PHE A 56 -15.86 -5.82 28.34
C PHE A 56 -14.48 -5.30 28.70
N GLY A 57 -14.12 -5.31 29.99
CA GLY A 57 -12.82 -4.89 30.52
C GLY A 57 -11.66 -5.75 30.02
N SER A 58 -11.05 -6.57 30.87
CA SER A 58 -9.88 -7.40 30.47
C SER A 58 -10.20 -8.47 29.41
N LEU A 59 -11.46 -8.93 29.34
CA LEU A 59 -11.94 -9.86 28.32
C LEU A 59 -11.82 -9.30 26.90
N GLY A 60 -11.86 -7.97 26.73
CA GLY A 60 -11.74 -7.31 25.44
C GLY A 60 -10.45 -7.63 24.70
N ILE A 61 -9.34 -7.88 25.42
CA ILE A 61 -8.02 -8.17 24.82
C ILE A 61 -8.07 -9.42 23.93
N VAL A 62 -8.87 -10.42 24.30
CA VAL A 62 -9.00 -11.69 23.54
C VAL A 62 -10.29 -11.71 22.70
N PHE A 63 -11.38 -11.12 23.19
CA PHE A 63 -12.68 -11.15 22.49
C PHE A 63 -12.78 -10.17 21.32
N PHE A 64 -12.14 -8.99 21.38
CA PHE A 64 -12.22 -8.01 20.29
C PHE A 64 -11.62 -8.53 18.98
N PRO A 65 -10.44 -9.19 18.95
CA PRO A 65 -9.91 -9.78 17.71
C PRO A 65 -10.82 -10.85 17.10
N ILE A 66 -11.47 -11.67 17.93
CA ILE A 66 -12.36 -12.75 17.47
C ILE A 66 -13.66 -12.16 16.93
N LEU A 67 -14.38 -11.35 17.71
CA LEU A 67 -15.66 -10.76 17.28
C LEU A 67 -15.50 -9.78 16.11
N ALA A 68 -14.46 -8.95 16.12
CA ALA A 68 -14.19 -8.09 14.97
C ALA A 68 -13.75 -8.93 13.76
N GLY A 69 -12.89 -9.93 13.96
CA GLY A 69 -12.38 -10.79 12.90
C GLY A 69 -13.48 -11.57 12.20
N THR A 70 -14.23 -12.39 12.94
CA THR A 70 -15.26 -13.26 12.38
C THR A 70 -16.56 -12.52 12.10
N GLY A 71 -17.03 -11.68 13.04
CA GLY A 71 -18.30 -10.96 12.89
C GLY A 71 -18.24 -9.87 11.83
N VAL A 72 -17.32 -8.91 12.00
CA VAL A 72 -17.20 -7.77 11.06
C VAL A 72 -16.55 -8.21 9.75
N GLY A 73 -15.60 -9.15 9.78
CA GLY A 73 -15.06 -9.74 8.56
C GLY A 73 -16.11 -10.47 7.71
N PHE A 74 -17.07 -11.16 8.32
CA PHE A 74 -18.20 -11.77 7.61
C PHE A 74 -19.11 -10.72 6.97
N LEU A 75 -19.45 -9.65 7.69
CA LEU A 75 -20.19 -8.53 7.11
C LEU A 75 -19.45 -7.90 5.92
N GLY A 76 -18.13 -7.70 6.03
CA GLY A 76 -17.30 -7.21 4.93
C GLY A 76 -17.33 -8.13 3.71
N SER A 77 -17.37 -9.46 3.91
CA SER A 77 -17.48 -10.41 2.81
C SER A 77 -18.81 -10.31 2.03
N LEU A 78 -19.90 -9.91 2.69
CA LEU A 78 -21.21 -9.68 2.05
C LEU A 78 -21.26 -8.36 1.28
N THR A 79 -20.50 -7.35 1.72
CA THR A 79 -20.44 -6.04 1.04
C THR A 79 -19.50 -6.04 -0.18
N LYS A 80 -18.62 -7.04 -0.28
CA LYS A 80 -17.63 -7.23 -1.35
C LYS A 80 -18.16 -7.07 -2.78
N PRO A 81 -19.24 -7.74 -3.24
CA PRO A 81 -19.67 -7.65 -4.64
C PRO A 81 -20.13 -6.23 -5.02
N TYR A 82 -20.74 -5.49 -4.08
CA TYR A 82 -21.22 -4.13 -4.34
C TYR A 82 -20.07 -3.12 -4.43
N VAL A 83 -19.10 -3.23 -3.51
CA VAL A 83 -17.96 -2.30 -3.48
C VAL A 83 -16.98 -2.60 -4.61
N SER A 84 -16.80 -3.87 -4.97
CA SER A 84 -15.94 -4.26 -6.09
C SER A 84 -16.34 -3.62 -7.41
N LEU A 85 -17.65 -3.44 -7.67
CA LEU A 85 -18.13 -2.77 -8.88
C LEU A 85 -17.74 -1.29 -8.92
N VAL A 86 -17.83 -0.61 -7.78
CA VAL A 86 -17.42 0.79 -7.66
C VAL A 86 -15.91 0.93 -7.83
N THR A 87 -15.14 0.05 -7.18
CA THR A 87 -13.68 0.05 -7.29
C THR A 87 -13.21 -0.19 -8.71
N THR A 88 -13.81 -1.15 -9.42
CA THR A 88 -13.47 -1.40 -10.84
C THR A 88 -13.90 -0.26 -11.74
N ALA A 89 -15.08 0.34 -11.50
CA ALA A 89 -15.54 1.49 -12.29
C ALA A 89 -14.60 2.70 -12.14
N ILE A 90 -14.15 3.00 -10.91
CA ILE A 90 -13.13 4.02 -10.66
C ILE A 90 -11.82 3.66 -11.38
N GLY A 91 -11.40 2.40 -11.27
CA GLY A 91 -10.22 1.87 -11.96
C GLY A 91 -10.26 2.06 -13.47
N ASP A 92 -11.40 1.79 -14.10
CA ASP A 92 -11.59 1.90 -15.56
C ASP A 92 -11.60 3.36 -16.03
N VAL A 93 -12.17 4.26 -15.24
CA VAL A 93 -12.09 5.70 -15.48
C VAL A 93 -10.63 6.15 -15.46
N ILE A 94 -9.85 5.72 -14.46
CA ILE A 94 -8.43 6.06 -14.37
C ILE A 94 -7.62 5.38 -15.49
N ASN A 95 -7.93 4.14 -15.85
CA ASN A 95 -7.33 3.44 -17.00
C ASN A 95 -7.60 4.17 -18.32
N THR A 96 -8.67 4.97 -18.42
CA THR A 96 -8.93 5.82 -19.60
C THR A 96 -7.97 7.02 -19.66
N PHE A 97 -7.65 7.64 -18.51
CA PHE A 97 -6.58 8.65 -18.40
C PHE A 97 -5.18 8.07 -18.64
N THR A 98 -5.04 6.76 -18.49
CA THR A 98 -3.82 5.97 -18.71
C THR A 98 -3.53 5.74 -20.21
N LYS A 99 -4.41 6.18 -21.12
CA LYS A 99 -4.20 6.16 -22.58
C LYS A 99 -3.45 7.39 -23.11
N LEU A 100 -3.19 8.40 -22.27
CA LEU A 100 -2.32 9.53 -22.62
C LEU A 100 -0.84 9.10 -22.65
N ALA A 101 0.01 9.89 -23.31
CA ALA A 101 1.44 9.59 -23.50
C ALA A 101 2.14 9.09 -22.20
N PRO A 102 3.08 8.13 -22.33
CA PRO A 102 3.55 7.29 -21.20
C PRO A 102 4.30 8.05 -20.09
N TYR A 103 4.88 9.21 -20.39
CA TYR A 103 5.69 9.99 -19.44
C TYR A 103 4.86 10.83 -18.45
N PRO A 104 3.92 11.70 -18.87
CA PRO A 104 3.08 12.46 -17.93
C PRO A 104 2.10 11.57 -17.15
N MET A 105 1.67 10.45 -17.74
CA MET A 105 0.76 9.49 -17.14
C MET A 105 1.29 8.93 -15.81
N CYS A 106 2.53 8.42 -15.79
CA CYS A 106 3.10 7.78 -14.61
C CYS A 106 3.28 8.76 -13.45
N ILE A 107 3.61 10.02 -13.76
CA ILE A 107 3.81 11.09 -12.78
C ILE A 107 2.46 11.49 -12.17
N LEU A 108 1.43 11.70 -13.00
CA LEU A 108 0.10 12.09 -12.52
C LEU A 108 -0.55 10.97 -11.69
N ILE A 109 -0.45 9.71 -12.12
CA ILE A 109 -1.02 8.56 -11.40
C ILE A 109 -0.30 8.30 -10.07
N ALA A 110 1.03 8.41 -10.03
CA ALA A 110 1.77 8.30 -8.78
C ALA A 110 1.36 9.38 -7.75
N MET A 111 0.87 10.53 -8.23
CA MET A 111 0.35 11.60 -7.37
C MET A 111 -1.16 11.48 -7.08
N SER A 112 -1.97 10.79 -7.90
CA SER A 112 -3.43 11.01 -7.95
C SER A 112 -4.35 9.93 -7.41
N PHE A 113 -3.88 8.70 -7.08
CA PHE A 113 -4.55 7.62 -6.31
C PHE A 113 -4.35 6.23 -6.96
N ALA A 114 -4.17 5.22 -6.10
CA ALA A 114 -3.86 3.82 -6.43
C ALA A 114 -5.08 2.87 -6.46
N ILE A 115 -6.27 3.37 -6.85
CA ILE A 115 -7.50 2.57 -6.80
C ILE A 115 -7.79 1.98 -8.19
N GLY A 116 -7.79 0.65 -8.31
CA GLY A 116 -8.33 -0.06 -9.48
C GLY A 116 -7.47 -0.02 -10.77
N LEU A 117 -6.22 0.43 -10.71
CA LEU A 117 -5.34 0.56 -11.88
C LEU A 117 -4.86 -0.80 -12.42
N ALA A 118 -4.81 -1.00 -13.73
CA ALA A 118 -4.18 -2.19 -14.32
C ALA A 118 -2.96 -1.84 -15.19
N GLY A 119 -2.06 -2.80 -15.38
CA GLY A 119 -0.90 -2.64 -16.26
C GLY A 119 0.16 -1.70 -15.70
N MET A 120 0.79 -0.91 -16.55
CA MET A 120 1.91 -0.03 -16.18
C MET A 120 1.52 1.02 -15.12
N GLY A 121 0.29 1.52 -15.13
CA GLY A 121 -0.19 2.49 -14.13
C GLY A 121 -0.18 1.93 -12.71
N SER A 122 -0.52 0.65 -12.54
CA SER A 122 -0.43 -0.02 -11.24
C SER A 122 1.01 -0.22 -10.79
N ALA A 123 1.89 -0.65 -11.69
CA ALA A 123 3.30 -0.77 -11.37
C ALA A 123 3.88 0.59 -10.93
N ALA A 124 3.55 1.68 -11.63
CA ALA A 124 3.95 3.04 -11.28
C ALA A 124 3.42 3.48 -9.92
N ALA A 125 2.15 3.23 -9.61
CA ALA A 125 1.57 3.54 -8.31
C ALA A 125 2.29 2.80 -7.16
N GLY A 126 2.59 1.51 -7.35
CA GLY A 126 3.37 0.73 -6.39
C GLY A 126 4.78 1.31 -6.19
N PHE A 127 5.45 1.67 -7.28
CA PHE A 127 6.77 2.31 -7.23
C PHE A 127 6.78 3.64 -6.48
N GLY A 128 5.74 4.47 -6.66
CA GLY A 128 5.59 5.75 -5.94
C GLY A 128 5.59 5.56 -4.42
N LEU A 129 4.89 4.53 -3.94
CA LEU A 129 4.86 4.19 -2.52
C LEU A 129 6.19 3.61 -2.02
N ALA A 130 6.84 2.75 -2.81
CA ALA A 130 8.17 2.24 -2.50
C ALA A 130 9.20 3.36 -2.36
N SER A 131 9.19 4.33 -3.28
CA SER A 131 10.07 5.52 -3.20
C SER A 131 9.75 6.44 -2.04
N THR A 132 8.47 6.58 -1.67
CA THR A 132 8.07 7.37 -0.50
C THR A 132 8.58 6.72 0.78
N ALA A 133 8.45 5.40 0.91
CA ALA A 133 9.00 4.64 2.03
C ALA A 133 10.54 4.80 2.10
N ALA A 134 11.23 4.72 0.97
CA ALA A 134 12.67 4.86 0.89
C ALA A 134 13.16 6.27 1.28
N PHE A 135 12.48 7.33 0.82
CA PHE A 135 12.79 8.70 1.22
C PHE A 135 12.60 8.90 2.73
N LEU A 136 11.45 8.48 3.28
CA LEU A 136 11.15 8.62 4.70
C LEU A 136 12.08 7.77 5.56
N PHE A 137 12.50 6.60 5.09
CA PHE A 137 13.51 5.79 5.74
C PHE A 137 14.81 6.60 5.93
N TRP A 138 15.36 7.17 4.85
CA TRP A 138 16.56 8.01 4.92
C TRP A 138 16.37 9.28 5.76
N ALA A 139 15.20 9.92 5.68
CA ALA A 139 14.91 11.14 6.43
C ALA A 139 14.80 10.88 7.94
N THR A 140 14.34 9.70 8.34
CA THR A 140 14.18 9.30 9.75
C THR A 140 15.42 8.63 10.34
N LEU A 141 16.37 8.14 9.52
CA LEU A 141 17.55 7.40 9.97
C LEU A 141 18.36 8.07 11.10
N LYS A 142 18.42 9.41 11.11
CA LYS A 142 19.25 10.18 12.06
C LYS A 142 18.44 10.98 13.09
N VAL A 143 17.12 10.96 12.98
CA VAL A 143 16.23 11.84 13.76
C VAL A 143 15.31 11.05 14.67
N ASP A 144 15.00 9.80 14.31
CA ASP A 144 14.06 8.96 15.06
C ASP A 144 14.69 7.63 15.52
N LYS A 145 13.98 6.92 16.39
CA LYS A 145 14.35 5.61 16.92
C LYS A 145 14.48 4.58 15.77
N PRO A 146 15.39 3.60 15.89
CA PRO A 146 15.55 2.55 14.87
C PRO A 146 14.29 1.73 14.62
N GLY A 147 13.41 1.57 15.63
CA GLY A 147 12.13 0.88 15.47
C GLY A 147 11.18 1.54 14.47
N VAL A 148 11.20 2.88 14.36
CA VAL A 148 10.36 3.63 13.40
C VAL A 148 10.85 3.39 11.97
N GLN A 149 12.16 3.30 11.77
CA GLN A 149 12.78 3.09 10.46
C GLN A 149 12.42 1.70 9.91
N VAL A 150 12.51 0.66 10.75
CA VAL A 150 12.09 -0.70 10.40
C VAL A 150 10.60 -0.73 10.06
N ALA A 151 9.77 -0.01 10.83
CA ALA A 151 8.35 0.04 10.56
C ALA A 151 8.02 0.75 9.24
N ILE A 152 8.70 1.85 8.90
CA ILE A 152 8.55 2.54 7.61
C ILE A 152 8.98 1.62 6.46
N PHE A 153 10.09 0.90 6.61
CA PHE A 153 10.56 -0.07 5.62
C PHE A 153 9.53 -1.19 5.36
N LEU A 154 8.89 -1.67 6.43
CA LEU A 154 7.82 -2.66 6.37
C LEU A 154 6.47 -2.10 5.91
N GLY A 155 6.38 -0.80 5.58
CA GLY A 155 5.17 -0.20 5.04
C GLY A 155 4.31 0.60 5.98
N VAL A 156 4.72 0.75 7.23
CA VAL A 156 3.94 1.45 8.25
C VAL A 156 4.18 2.97 8.15
N ILE A 157 4.01 3.50 6.94
CA ILE A 157 4.24 4.91 6.59
C ILE A 157 3.19 5.82 7.26
N LYS A 158 2.03 5.26 7.62
CA LYS A 158 0.94 6.00 8.31
C LYS A 158 1.38 6.65 9.62
N MET A 159 2.43 6.15 10.27
CA MET A 159 2.99 6.79 11.47
C MET A 159 3.55 8.19 11.21
N MET A 160 3.87 8.52 9.96
CA MET A 160 4.35 9.84 9.55
C MET A 160 3.23 10.77 9.04
N MET A 161 1.98 10.29 8.98
CA MET A 161 0.84 11.08 8.48
C MET A 161 0.61 12.36 9.29
N PRO A 162 0.68 12.37 10.64
CA PRO A 162 0.48 13.61 11.38
C PRO A 162 1.56 14.65 11.06
N ASN A 163 2.80 14.23 10.79
CA ASN A 163 3.88 15.13 10.41
C ASN A 163 3.68 15.71 9.01
N PHE A 164 3.23 14.88 8.06
CA PHE A 164 2.88 15.34 6.73
C PHE A 164 1.77 16.40 6.76
N LEU A 165 0.73 16.18 7.58
CA LEU A 165 -0.36 17.14 7.74
C LEU A 165 0.07 18.42 8.47
N ARG A 166 0.99 18.32 9.43
CA ARG A 166 1.54 19.46 10.16
C ARG A 166 2.52 20.28 9.31
N TYR A 167 3.26 19.62 8.44
CA TYR A 167 4.27 20.20 7.56
C TYR A 167 4.07 19.71 6.12
N PRO A 168 3.12 20.30 5.36
CA PRO A 168 2.81 19.86 4.00
C PRO A 168 4.00 20.01 3.03
N VAL A 169 5.00 20.81 3.40
CA VAL A 169 6.26 20.98 2.66
C VAL A 169 7.02 19.65 2.48
N ILE A 170 6.83 18.67 3.38
CA ILE A 170 7.40 17.32 3.23
C ILE A 170 6.89 16.62 1.93
N GLY A 171 5.72 17.03 1.42
CA GLY A 171 5.16 16.47 0.19
C GLY A 171 5.97 16.76 -1.07
N ILE A 172 6.72 17.86 -1.11
CA ILE A 172 7.54 18.22 -2.28
C ILE A 172 8.62 17.17 -2.55
N PRO A 173 9.53 16.84 -1.60
CA PRO A 173 10.54 15.83 -1.84
C PRO A 173 9.94 14.44 -2.03
N ILE A 174 8.82 14.11 -1.38
CA ILE A 174 8.11 12.84 -1.59
C ILE A 174 7.62 12.73 -3.04
N ALA A 175 6.90 13.75 -3.52
CA ALA A 175 6.35 13.78 -4.87
C ALA A 175 7.46 13.72 -5.93
N LEU A 176 8.57 14.44 -5.74
CA LEU A 176 9.71 14.40 -6.65
C LEU A 176 10.43 13.05 -6.63
N THR A 177 10.63 12.46 -5.45
CA THR A 177 11.22 11.12 -5.33
C THR A 177 10.34 10.10 -6.06
N ALA A 178 9.03 10.18 -5.89
CA ALA A 178 8.07 9.33 -6.57
C ALA A 178 8.10 9.55 -8.08
N ALA A 179 8.01 10.79 -8.55
CA ALA A 179 8.03 11.12 -9.97
C ALA A 179 9.29 10.63 -10.68
N ILE A 180 10.46 10.75 -10.07
CA ILE A 180 11.73 10.31 -10.67
C ILE A 180 11.85 8.78 -10.62
N SER A 181 11.49 8.16 -9.49
CA SER A 181 11.63 6.70 -9.33
C SER A 181 10.66 5.94 -10.23
N THR A 182 9.45 6.46 -10.47
CA THR A 182 8.44 5.81 -11.32
C THR A 182 8.75 5.86 -12.80
N LEU A 183 9.68 6.71 -13.26
CA LEU A 183 10.13 6.72 -14.67
C LEU A 183 10.77 5.38 -15.07
N SER A 184 11.30 4.61 -14.12
CA SER A 184 11.82 3.27 -14.38
C SER A 184 10.74 2.29 -14.88
N VAL A 185 9.47 2.52 -14.54
CA VAL A 185 8.33 1.66 -14.91
C VAL A 185 8.05 1.63 -16.41
N PRO A 186 7.81 2.78 -17.09
CA PRO A 186 7.60 2.77 -18.54
C PRO A 186 8.87 2.41 -19.31
N ILE A 187 10.07 2.74 -18.81
CA ILE A 187 11.34 2.41 -19.48
C ILE A 187 11.55 0.89 -19.56
N LEU A 188 11.20 0.18 -18.48
CA LEU A 188 11.37 -1.27 -18.39
C LEU A 188 10.12 -2.05 -18.80
N GLY A 189 9.04 -1.36 -19.17
CA GLY A 189 7.75 -1.99 -19.53
C GLY A 189 7.15 -2.81 -18.39
N MET A 190 7.39 -2.44 -17.14
CA MET A 190 6.89 -3.21 -15.99
C MET A 190 5.38 -3.07 -15.86
N GLN A 191 4.71 -4.19 -15.65
CA GLN A 191 3.26 -4.25 -15.48
C GLN A 191 2.90 -4.61 -14.04
N GLY A 192 1.73 -4.14 -13.60
CA GLY A 192 1.16 -4.45 -12.30
C GLY A 192 -0.30 -4.86 -12.42
N THR A 193 -0.83 -5.40 -11.33
CA THR A 193 -2.24 -5.74 -11.20
C THR A 193 -2.96 -4.69 -10.35
N PRO A 194 -4.29 -4.53 -10.41
CA PRO A 194 -5.01 -3.63 -9.50
C PRO A 194 -4.70 -3.82 -8.02
N ALA A 195 -4.32 -5.03 -7.60
CA ALA A 195 -3.90 -5.32 -6.25
C ALA A 195 -2.52 -4.72 -5.88
N SER A 196 -1.60 -4.53 -6.83
CA SER A 196 -0.23 -4.07 -6.53
C SER A 196 -0.06 -2.55 -6.45
N GLY A 197 -1.00 -1.76 -6.94
CA GLY A 197 -0.81 -0.31 -7.11
C GLY A 197 -0.66 0.46 -5.80
N GLY A 198 -1.17 -0.08 -4.70
CA GLY A 198 -1.26 0.62 -3.41
C GLY A 198 -0.30 0.13 -2.32
N PHE A 199 0.65 -0.76 -2.63
CA PHE A 199 1.40 -1.48 -1.60
C PHE A 199 2.91 -1.31 -1.67
N GLY A 200 3.47 -0.87 -2.80
CA GLY A 200 4.92 -0.70 -2.94
C GLY A 200 5.73 -1.91 -2.47
N LEU A 201 6.67 -1.69 -1.54
CA LEU A 201 7.52 -2.76 -0.98
C LEU A 201 6.83 -3.59 0.11
N ILE A 202 5.62 -3.23 0.52
CA ILE A 202 4.90 -3.90 1.61
C ILE A 202 4.56 -5.32 1.18
N GLY A 203 5.14 -6.29 1.88
CA GLY A 203 4.96 -7.72 1.58
C GLY A 203 5.46 -8.15 0.20
N ALA A 204 6.31 -7.34 -0.45
CA ALA A 204 6.80 -7.57 -1.82
C ALA A 204 5.68 -7.80 -2.85
N VAL A 205 4.48 -7.25 -2.61
CA VAL A 205 3.30 -7.50 -3.45
C VAL A 205 3.47 -6.93 -4.86
N SER A 206 3.97 -5.69 -4.96
CA SER A 206 4.18 -5.06 -6.27
C SER A 206 5.33 -5.68 -7.06
N PRO A 207 6.47 -6.02 -6.44
CA PRO A 207 7.48 -6.86 -7.06
C PRO A 207 6.95 -8.19 -7.61
N LEU A 208 6.17 -8.91 -6.81
CA LEU A 208 5.65 -10.23 -7.19
C LEU A 208 4.60 -10.13 -8.30
N ALA A 209 3.78 -9.07 -8.30
CA ALA A 209 2.82 -8.80 -9.36
C ALA A 209 3.52 -8.53 -10.70
N ALA A 210 4.64 -7.78 -10.71
CA ALA A 210 5.43 -7.56 -11.91
C ALA A 210 6.07 -8.85 -12.44
N TYR A 211 6.55 -9.70 -11.54
CA TYR A 211 7.05 -11.03 -11.91
C TYR A 211 5.96 -11.89 -12.57
N ASN A 212 4.79 -11.99 -11.94
CA ASN A 212 3.66 -12.76 -12.47
C ASN A 212 3.07 -12.18 -13.77
N ALA A 213 3.29 -10.89 -14.04
CA ALA A 213 2.88 -10.24 -15.29
C ALA A 213 3.87 -10.48 -16.46
N GLY A 214 4.86 -11.35 -16.27
CA GLY A 214 5.80 -11.77 -17.32
C GLY A 214 7.20 -11.17 -17.20
N PHE A 215 7.50 -10.40 -16.15
CA PHE A 215 8.83 -9.83 -15.92
C PHE A 215 9.70 -10.78 -15.09
N TYR A 216 10.22 -11.84 -15.73
CA TYR A 216 10.93 -12.93 -15.04
C TYR A 216 12.37 -12.59 -14.58
N ASN A 217 12.89 -11.40 -14.92
CA ASN A 217 14.23 -10.99 -14.53
C ASN A 217 14.26 -10.51 -13.07
N VAL A 218 14.36 -11.46 -12.14
CA VAL A 218 14.36 -11.22 -10.68
C VAL A 218 15.48 -10.27 -10.25
N LEU A 219 16.65 -10.33 -10.89
CA LEU A 219 17.78 -9.46 -10.56
C LEU A 219 17.47 -7.99 -10.87
N VAL A 220 16.95 -7.71 -12.07
CA VAL A 220 16.50 -6.36 -12.46
C VAL A 220 15.35 -5.91 -11.58
N LEU A 221 14.46 -6.81 -11.21
CA LEU A 221 13.31 -6.50 -10.36
C LEU A 221 13.77 -6.06 -8.96
N VAL A 222 14.72 -6.75 -8.34
CA VAL A 222 15.30 -6.34 -7.05
C VAL A 222 16.05 -5.00 -7.17
N ILE A 223 16.84 -4.83 -8.22
CA ILE A 223 17.59 -3.57 -8.44
C ILE A 223 16.61 -2.40 -8.58
N VAL A 224 15.56 -2.55 -9.38
CA VAL A 224 14.67 -1.44 -9.66
C VAL A 224 13.78 -1.16 -8.45
N TRP A 225 13.21 -2.18 -7.80
CA TRP A 225 12.33 -1.98 -6.64
C TRP A 225 13.04 -1.59 -5.34
N VAL A 226 14.34 -1.88 -5.20
CA VAL A 226 15.10 -1.55 -3.98
C VAL A 226 16.16 -0.50 -4.26
N VAL A 227 17.06 -0.70 -5.21
CA VAL A 227 18.21 0.20 -5.40
C VAL A 227 17.78 1.56 -5.92
N VAL A 228 16.93 1.63 -6.94
CA VAL A 228 16.46 2.91 -7.53
C VAL A 228 15.73 3.79 -6.50
N PRO A 229 14.66 3.34 -5.82
CA PRO A 229 13.94 4.18 -4.87
C PRO A 229 14.81 4.60 -3.67
N PHE A 230 15.74 3.76 -3.22
CA PHE A 230 16.66 4.12 -2.13
C PHE A 230 17.74 5.11 -2.58
N ALA A 231 18.27 4.98 -3.79
CA ALA A 231 19.24 5.91 -4.34
C ALA A 231 18.61 7.30 -4.58
N VAL A 232 17.43 7.33 -5.21
CA VAL A 232 16.69 8.57 -5.46
C VAL A 232 16.22 9.20 -4.14
N GLY A 233 15.71 8.39 -3.21
CA GLY A 233 15.31 8.85 -1.87
C GLY A 233 16.45 9.48 -1.08
N TYR A 234 17.64 8.87 -1.12
CA TYR A 234 18.84 9.45 -0.51
C TYR A 234 19.23 10.78 -1.16
N LEU A 235 19.22 10.85 -2.49
CA LEU A 235 19.53 12.08 -3.22
C LEU A 235 18.56 13.21 -2.87
N MET A 236 17.26 12.93 -2.84
CA MET A 236 16.24 13.91 -2.48
C MET A 236 16.36 14.35 -1.03
N LYS A 237 16.71 13.45 -0.10
CA LYS A 237 17.04 13.81 1.27
C LYS A 237 18.23 14.78 1.32
N LYS A 238 19.30 14.51 0.56
CA LYS A 238 20.48 15.38 0.53
C LYS A 238 20.14 16.78 -0.03
N ILE A 239 19.36 16.83 -1.11
CA ILE A 239 18.98 18.09 -1.74
C ILE A 239 18.03 18.89 -0.82
N PHE A 240 16.94 18.28 -0.34
CA PHE A 240 15.86 19.01 0.34
C PHE A 240 16.04 19.19 1.85
N VAL A 241 16.82 18.32 2.49
CA VAL A 241 17.08 18.39 3.93
C VAL A 241 18.46 19.01 4.21
N ASP A 242 19.51 18.57 3.51
CA ASP A 242 20.88 19.01 3.82
C ASP A 242 21.28 20.30 3.06
N TRP A 243 20.92 20.43 1.77
CA TRP A 243 21.36 21.56 0.94
C TRP A 243 20.39 22.74 0.96
N THR A 244 19.12 22.53 0.60
CA THR A 244 18.15 23.64 0.51
C THR A 244 17.52 23.99 1.85
N LYS A 245 17.62 23.10 2.85
CA LYS A 245 17.01 23.21 4.19
C LYS A 245 15.51 23.55 4.17
N ILE A 246 14.83 23.27 3.05
CA ILE A 246 13.40 23.48 2.88
C ILE A 246 12.63 22.57 3.84
N CYS A 247 13.11 21.33 4.02
CA CYS A 247 12.63 20.42 5.04
C CYS A 247 13.62 20.39 6.22
N LYS A 248 13.17 20.80 7.41
CA LYS A 248 13.98 20.68 8.62
C LYS A 248 13.97 19.23 9.12
N PRO A 249 15.06 18.73 9.73
CA PRO A 249 15.11 17.39 10.31
C PRO A 249 13.98 17.13 11.32
N GLU A 250 13.57 18.16 12.07
CA GLU A 250 12.48 18.14 13.05
C GLU A 250 11.13 17.68 12.48
N TYR A 251 10.91 17.91 11.18
CA TYR A 251 9.67 17.53 10.51
C TYR A 251 9.51 16.01 10.40
N PHE A 252 10.59 15.24 10.59
CA PHE A 252 10.63 13.79 10.45
C PHE A 252 10.66 13.05 11.80
N ILE A 253 10.44 13.74 12.92
CA ILE A 253 10.32 13.09 14.25
C ILE A 253 8.92 12.50 14.37
N SER A 254 8.77 11.18 14.42
CA SER A 254 7.45 10.59 14.53
C SER A 254 6.78 10.96 15.87
N PRO A 255 5.45 11.21 15.85
CA PRO A 255 4.68 11.48 17.06
C PRO A 255 4.33 10.20 17.84
N ALA A 256 4.59 9.02 17.26
CA ALA A 256 4.43 7.73 17.90
C ALA A 256 5.60 7.48 18.87
N ARG A 257 5.64 8.21 19.97
CA ARG A 257 6.60 8.00 21.07
C ARG A 257 6.14 6.93 22.04
#